data_AF-A0A368X5B9-F1
#
_entry.id   AF-A0A368X5B9-F1
#
_cell.length_a   1.000
_cell.length_b   1.000
_cell.length_c   1.000
_cell.angle_alpha   90.00
_cell.angle_beta   90.00
_cell.angle_gamma   90.00
#
_symmetry.space_group_name_H-M   'P 1'
#
loop_
_entity.id
_entity.type
_entity.pdbx_description
1 polymer ?
#
loop_
_entity_poly.entity_id
_entity_poly.type
_entity_poly.pdbx_seq_one_letter_code
_entity_poly.pdbx_strand_id
1 'polypeptide(L)'
;MKFKGQIIYFVRDRYNCVHMLKRNSQSAALLEQYIYYIETLKKNLKSEFVRAFIVNLDEPNKPFIWCSNKWLKDINDKISPNHQKYLNFLSEHREDVFFIGPYKSMRSKGLHVCSKGHEWRIQPIKVKEGEKCPKCKWHMKESNGAKFITNLLSELNIMFIKELQMKRLGLESEYCLDFTVIKNNHAVFVIEFNGIQHYKPIRNEFFGGYEGYRKRKRSDKNKRDFCWSNALPVIDIPYAETEEQMKETIEHFCRMFYLLD
;
A
#
# COMPACT_ATOMS: atom_id res chain seq x y z
N MET A 1 2.26 30.76 -6.31
CA MET A 1 1.64 30.68 -7.66
C MET A 1 0.18 30.31 -7.49
N LYS A 2 -0.74 30.88 -8.29
CA LYS A 2 -2.14 30.43 -8.33
C LYS A 2 -2.28 29.27 -9.32
N PHE A 3 -3.11 28.30 -9.01
CA PHE A 3 -3.37 27.15 -9.87
C PHE A 3 -4.80 26.65 -9.72
N LYS A 4 -5.38 26.07 -10.77
CA LYS A 4 -6.59 25.25 -10.67
C LYS A 4 -6.22 23.95 -9.95
N GLY A 5 -6.97 23.63 -8.92
CA GLY A 5 -6.64 22.51 -8.05
C GLY A 5 -7.84 21.63 -7.75
N GLN A 6 -7.57 20.38 -7.38
CA GLN A 6 -8.55 19.46 -6.85
C GLN A 6 -8.17 19.07 -5.42
N ILE A 7 -9.12 19.20 -4.50
CA ILE A 7 -8.96 18.67 -3.15
C ILE A 7 -9.53 17.26 -3.13
N ILE A 8 -8.73 16.30 -2.68
CA ILE A 8 -9.17 14.93 -2.39
C ILE A 8 -9.11 14.76 -0.89
N TYR A 9 -10.23 14.49 -0.23
CA TYR A 9 -10.28 14.36 1.22
C TYR A 9 -11.10 13.15 1.66
N PHE A 10 -10.77 12.66 2.84
CA PHE A 10 -11.22 11.40 3.39
C PHE A 10 -11.99 11.68 4.66
N VAL A 11 -13.22 11.18 4.70
CA VAL A 11 -14.12 11.32 5.84
C VAL A 11 -14.57 9.95 6.32
N ARG A 12 -14.75 9.79 7.61
CA ARG A 12 -15.15 8.55 8.27
C ARG A 12 -16.57 8.73 8.77
N ASP A 13 -17.48 7.86 8.36
CA ASP A 13 -18.87 7.92 8.82
C ASP A 13 -19.08 7.29 10.21
N ARG A 14 -20.33 7.32 10.68
CA ARG A 14 -20.74 6.73 11.97
C ARG A 14 -20.54 5.21 12.09
N TYR A 15 -20.35 4.52 10.97
CA TYR A 15 -20.06 3.09 10.91
C TYR A 15 -18.56 2.80 10.75
N ASN A 16 -17.72 3.83 10.90
CA ASN A 16 -16.27 3.76 10.77
C ASN A 16 -15.80 3.47 9.32
N CYS A 17 -16.67 3.60 8.31
CA CYS A 17 -16.33 3.48 6.90
C CYS A 17 -15.67 4.77 6.40
N VAL A 18 -14.57 4.66 5.65
CA VAL A 18 -13.88 5.80 5.05
C VAL A 18 -14.44 6.07 3.65
N HIS A 19 -14.78 7.33 3.40
CA HIS A 19 -15.30 7.87 2.14
C HIS A 19 -14.30 8.85 1.55
N MET A 20 -13.96 8.67 0.29
CA MET A 20 -13.14 9.61 -0.47
C MET A 20 -14.04 10.60 -1.21
N LEU A 21 -13.83 11.90 -0.96
CA LEU A 21 -14.55 13.00 -1.57
C LEU A 21 -13.58 13.86 -2.39
N LYS A 22 -14.05 14.32 -3.55
CA LYS A 22 -13.28 15.18 -4.46
C LYS A 22 -13.97 16.52 -4.62
N ARG A 23 -13.20 17.61 -4.62
CA ARG A 23 -13.71 18.96 -4.85
C ARG A 23 -12.76 19.76 -5.73
N ASN A 24 -13.23 20.13 -6.92
CA ASN A 24 -12.47 21.00 -7.82
C ASN A 24 -12.59 22.46 -7.38
N SER A 25 -11.53 23.22 -7.56
CA SER A 25 -11.57 24.67 -7.48
C SER A 25 -12.44 25.25 -8.59
N GLN A 26 -13.25 26.25 -8.27
CA GLN A 26 -14.00 27.00 -9.30
C GLN A 26 -13.08 27.85 -10.17
N SER A 27 -12.01 28.38 -9.59
CA SER A 27 -11.00 29.20 -10.25
C SER A 27 -9.61 28.88 -9.70
N ALA A 28 -8.57 29.31 -10.41
CA ALA A 28 -7.21 29.21 -9.89
C ALA A 28 -7.09 29.97 -8.56
N ALA A 29 -6.48 29.32 -7.57
CA ALA A 29 -6.35 29.82 -6.20
C ALA A 29 -4.93 29.60 -5.68
N LEU A 30 -4.56 30.34 -4.64
CA LEU A 30 -3.29 30.17 -3.94
C LEU A 30 -3.33 28.92 -3.07
N LEU A 31 -2.17 28.27 -2.87
CA LEU A 31 -2.07 27.05 -2.06
C LEU A 31 -2.65 27.25 -0.65
N GLU A 32 -2.37 28.40 -0.05
CA GLU A 32 -2.81 28.79 1.29
C GLU A 32 -4.35 28.82 1.39
N GLN A 33 -5.05 29.14 0.31
CA GLN A 33 -6.52 29.16 0.27
C GLN A 33 -7.09 27.75 0.29
N TYR A 34 -6.47 26.80 -0.43
CA TYR A 34 -6.84 25.40 -0.36
C TYR A 34 -6.57 24.80 1.04
N ILE A 35 -5.43 25.15 1.64
CA ILE A 35 -5.06 24.73 3.00
C ILE A 35 -6.09 25.23 4.00
N TYR A 36 -6.41 26.53 3.96
CA TYR A 36 -7.42 27.14 4.83
C TYR A 36 -8.78 26.45 4.72
N TYR A 37 -9.20 26.14 3.49
CA TYR A 37 -10.43 25.41 3.25
C TYR A 37 -10.40 23.99 3.85
N ILE A 38 -9.28 23.28 3.74
CA ILE A 38 -9.11 21.94 4.34
C ILE A 38 -9.09 22.02 5.87
N GLU A 39 -8.44 23.02 6.48
CA GLU A 39 -8.48 23.21 7.94
C GLU A 39 -9.89 23.51 8.43
N THR A 40 -10.67 24.25 7.65
CA THR A 40 -12.10 24.49 7.92
C THR A 40 -12.89 23.18 7.84
N LEU A 41 -12.67 22.36 6.80
CA LEU A 41 -13.27 21.03 6.68
C LEU A 41 -12.92 20.16 7.90
N LYS A 42 -11.65 20.12 8.29
CA LYS A 42 -11.15 19.35 9.42
C LYS A 42 -11.81 19.76 10.72
N LYS A 43 -12.00 21.07 10.95
CA LYS A 43 -12.70 21.60 12.13
C LYS A 43 -14.18 21.20 12.16
N ASN A 44 -14.84 21.21 11.00
CA ASN A 44 -16.27 20.87 10.90
C ASN A 44 -16.53 19.37 11.07
N LEU A 45 -15.70 18.54 10.43
CA LEU A 45 -15.82 17.08 10.43
C LEU A 45 -15.22 16.45 11.71
N LYS A 46 -14.36 17.17 12.44
CA LYS A 46 -13.77 16.72 13.71
C LYS A 46 -13.15 15.32 13.58
N SER A 47 -13.62 14.34 14.35
CA SER A 47 -13.16 12.95 14.35
C SER A 47 -13.48 12.18 13.07
N GLU A 48 -14.40 12.70 12.24
CA GLU A 48 -14.71 12.12 10.93
C GLU A 48 -13.63 12.46 9.91
N PHE A 49 -12.87 13.54 10.08
CA PHE A 49 -11.82 13.88 9.12
C PHE A 49 -10.61 12.95 9.24
N VAL A 50 -10.26 12.27 8.16
CA VAL A 50 -9.13 11.34 8.11
C VAL A 50 -7.88 12.03 7.55
N ARG A 51 -7.95 12.52 6.31
CA ARG A 51 -6.84 13.21 5.62
C ARG A 51 -7.35 13.96 4.39
N ALA A 52 -6.55 14.86 3.83
CA ALA A 52 -6.79 15.49 2.54
C ALA A 52 -5.49 15.73 1.76
N PHE A 53 -5.64 15.90 0.46
CA PHE A 53 -4.59 16.19 -0.52
C PHE A 53 -5.05 17.34 -1.40
N ILE A 54 -4.10 18.16 -1.85
CA ILE A 54 -4.30 19.20 -2.84
C ILE A 54 -3.54 18.79 -4.10
N VAL A 55 -4.28 18.71 -5.20
CA VAL A 55 -3.76 18.33 -6.51
C VAL A 55 -3.61 19.57 -7.39
N ASN A 56 -2.47 19.77 -8.05
CA ASN A 56 -2.28 20.77 -9.11
C ASN A 56 -2.86 20.23 -10.41
N LEU A 57 -3.91 20.84 -10.95
CA LEU A 57 -4.45 20.44 -12.24
C LEU A 57 -3.75 21.14 -13.41
N ASP A 58 -3.04 22.23 -13.15
CA ASP A 58 -2.26 22.94 -14.18
C ASP A 58 -0.88 22.28 -14.42
N GLU A 59 -0.44 21.40 -13.51
CA GLU A 59 0.80 20.62 -13.62
C GLU A 59 0.54 19.11 -13.51
N PRO A 60 0.00 18.46 -14.57
CA PRO A 60 -0.43 17.05 -14.51
C PRO A 60 0.70 16.06 -14.18
N ASN A 61 1.95 16.43 -14.46
CA ASN A 61 3.13 15.61 -14.18
C ASN A 61 3.65 15.73 -12.73
N LYS A 62 3.13 16.69 -11.95
CA LYS A 62 3.43 16.88 -10.52
C LYS A 62 2.11 17.07 -9.78
N PRO A 63 1.27 16.02 -9.75
CA PRO A 63 -0.12 16.20 -9.43
C PRO A 63 -0.33 16.65 -7.99
N PHE A 64 0.56 16.41 -7.03
CA PHE A 64 0.32 16.74 -5.62
C PHE A 64 1.18 17.90 -5.12
N ILE A 65 0.53 18.88 -4.48
CA ILE A 65 1.19 20.08 -3.94
C ILE A 65 1.26 20.02 -2.41
N TRP A 66 0.25 19.46 -1.75
CA TRP A 66 0.15 19.50 -0.28
C TRP A 66 -0.78 18.43 0.27
N CYS A 67 -0.56 18.04 1.53
CA CYS A 67 -1.36 17.07 2.27
C CYS A 67 -1.69 17.64 3.66
N SER A 68 -2.89 17.36 4.17
CA SER A 68 -3.40 17.86 5.47
C SER A 68 -2.69 17.27 6.67
N ASN A 69 -2.10 16.11 6.47
CA ASN A 69 -0.99 15.66 7.27
C ASN A 69 0.21 16.18 6.52
N LYS A 70 1.17 16.84 7.19
CA LYS A 70 2.46 17.23 6.58
C LYS A 70 2.80 16.23 5.49
N TRP A 71 3.20 16.70 4.31
CA TRP A 71 4.06 15.90 3.41
C TRP A 71 4.90 14.94 4.25
N LEU A 72 5.15 13.71 3.77
CA LEU A 72 6.10 12.75 4.36
C LEU A 72 7.51 13.40 4.46
N LYS A 73 7.66 14.42 5.30
CA LYS A 73 8.80 14.66 6.15
C LYS A 73 8.61 13.57 7.17
N ASP A 74 9.36 12.50 6.98
CA ASP A 74 9.62 11.41 7.92
C ASP A 74 8.56 11.25 9.00
N ILE A 75 7.85 10.12 8.99
CA ILE A 75 7.05 9.69 10.15
C ILE A 75 7.95 9.78 11.38
N ASN A 76 7.93 10.90 12.08
CA ASN A 76 8.85 11.11 13.17
C ASN A 76 8.51 12.33 14.02
N ASP A 77 7.25 12.46 14.43
CA ASP A 77 6.96 13.29 15.58
C ASP A 77 6.77 12.35 16.78
N LYS A 78 7.92 11.89 17.30
CA LYS A 78 8.22 10.91 18.38
C LYS A 78 8.46 9.44 17.97
N ILE A 79 9.25 9.15 16.93
CA ILE A 79 9.95 7.86 16.91
C ILE A 79 10.95 7.88 18.08
N SER A 80 10.84 6.92 18.99
CA SER A 80 11.85 6.72 20.04
C SER A 80 13.24 6.72 19.37
N PRO A 81 14.25 7.43 19.89
CA PRO A 81 15.61 7.36 19.35
C PRO A 81 16.10 5.92 19.14
N ASN A 82 15.62 4.97 19.95
CA ASN A 82 15.93 3.55 19.82
C ASN A 82 15.29 2.87 18.60
N HIS A 83 14.09 3.30 18.19
CA HIS A 83 13.47 2.86 16.95
C HIS A 83 14.24 3.41 15.75
N GLN A 84 14.60 4.70 15.74
CA GLN A 84 15.40 5.26 14.64
C GLN A 84 16.77 4.58 14.56
N LYS A 85 17.46 4.38 15.68
CA LYS A 85 18.71 3.61 15.75
C LYS A 85 18.55 2.20 15.20
N TYR A 86 17.38 1.58 15.39
CA TYR A 86 17.12 0.25 14.85
C TYR A 86 16.89 0.29 13.33
N LEU A 87 16.14 1.26 12.82
CA LEU A 87 15.98 1.46 11.38
C LEU A 87 17.33 1.72 10.69
N ASN A 88 18.16 2.59 11.26
CA ASN A 88 19.51 2.86 10.73
C ASN A 88 20.38 1.60 10.72
N PHE A 89 20.34 0.81 11.79
CA PHE A 89 21.04 -0.48 11.82
C PHE A 89 20.57 -1.40 10.68
N LEU A 90 19.26 -1.47 10.42
CA LEU A 90 18.73 -2.29 9.34
C LEU A 90 19.19 -1.79 7.97
N SER A 91 19.13 -0.48 7.71
CA SER A 91 19.60 0.07 6.42
C SER A 91 21.09 -0.15 6.20
N GLU A 92 21.90 -0.14 7.25
CA GLU A 92 23.37 -0.31 7.14
C GLU A 92 23.82 -1.77 7.09
N HIS A 93 23.08 -2.71 7.71
CA HIS A 93 23.55 -4.08 7.94
C HIS A 93 22.59 -5.17 7.47
N ARG A 94 21.32 -4.85 7.20
CA ARG A 94 20.23 -5.81 6.93
C ARG A 94 19.25 -5.28 5.89
N GLU A 95 19.75 -4.97 4.69
CA GLU A 95 18.92 -4.58 3.54
C GLU A 95 17.85 -5.65 3.18
N ASP A 96 18.04 -6.89 3.63
CA ASP A 96 17.08 -7.99 3.47
C ASP A 96 15.85 -7.90 4.40
N VAL A 97 15.81 -6.97 5.35
CA VAL A 97 14.76 -6.84 6.37
C VAL A 97 14.30 -5.40 6.59
N PHE A 98 12.99 -5.21 6.49
CA PHE A 98 12.27 -3.99 6.84
C PHE A 98 11.52 -4.14 8.16
N PHE A 99 11.36 -3.04 8.89
CA PHE A 99 10.64 -3.00 10.16
C PHE A 99 9.40 -2.10 10.09
N ILE A 100 8.22 -2.70 10.30
CA ILE A 100 6.91 -2.00 10.22
C ILE A 100 6.44 -1.53 11.61
N GLY A 101 6.86 -2.21 12.68
CA GLY A 101 6.60 -1.77 14.05
C GLY A 101 5.17 -2.01 14.58
N PRO A 102 4.81 -1.36 15.70
CA PRO A 102 5.57 -0.35 16.44
C PRO A 102 6.77 -0.93 17.22
N TYR A 103 7.83 -0.13 17.39
CA TYR A 103 8.97 -0.47 18.25
C TYR A 103 8.65 -0.20 19.71
N LYS A 104 8.83 -1.22 20.56
CA LYS A 104 8.64 -1.10 22.01
C LYS A 104 9.96 -1.24 22.76
N SER A 105 10.74 -2.26 22.45
CA SER A 105 12.09 -2.50 22.99
C SER A 105 12.82 -3.52 22.12
N MET A 106 14.12 -3.70 22.34
CA MET A 106 14.91 -4.74 21.65
C MET A 106 14.41 -6.17 21.92
N ARG A 107 13.74 -6.40 23.06
CA ARG A 107 13.23 -7.73 23.49
C ARG A 107 11.72 -7.88 23.28
N SER A 108 11.03 -6.87 22.77
CA SER A 108 9.61 -6.97 22.44
C SER A 108 9.45 -7.36 20.99
N LYS A 109 8.64 -8.39 20.69
CA LYS A 109 8.37 -8.79 19.30
C LYS A 109 7.69 -7.64 18.54
N GLY A 110 8.28 -7.26 17.42
CA GLY A 110 7.71 -6.32 16.45
C GLY A 110 7.52 -7.00 15.09
N LEU A 111 6.75 -6.36 14.22
CA LEU A 111 6.47 -6.86 12.87
C LEU A 111 7.62 -6.46 11.93
N HIS A 112 8.16 -7.46 11.22
CA HIS A 112 9.20 -7.31 10.21
C HIS A 112 8.74 -7.92 8.90
N VAL A 113 9.35 -7.45 7.82
CA VAL A 113 9.11 -7.90 6.45
C VAL A 113 10.45 -8.13 5.78
N CYS A 114 10.62 -9.21 5.03
CA CYS A 114 11.86 -9.41 4.27
C CYS A 114 11.74 -8.79 2.88
N SER A 115 12.86 -8.71 2.16
CA SER A 115 12.89 -8.29 0.75
C SER A 115 11.87 -9.01 -0.14
N LYS A 116 11.55 -10.29 0.15
CA LYS A 116 10.52 -11.06 -0.59
C LYS A 116 9.07 -10.79 -0.15
N GLY A 117 8.85 -9.78 0.69
CA GLY A 117 7.53 -9.35 1.17
C GLY A 117 6.87 -10.27 2.20
N HIS A 118 7.61 -11.18 2.82
CA HIS A 118 7.07 -12.06 3.85
C HIS A 118 7.06 -11.40 5.22
N GLU A 119 5.93 -11.45 5.90
CA GLU A 119 5.82 -10.94 7.28
C GLU A 119 6.16 -12.01 8.33
N TRP A 120 6.84 -11.59 9.39
CA TRP A 120 6.95 -12.34 10.64
C TRP A 120 7.14 -11.43 11.86
N ARG A 121 6.75 -11.94 13.03
CA ARG A 121 6.93 -11.24 14.32
C ARG A 121 8.16 -11.75 15.04
N ILE A 122 9.10 -10.86 15.31
CA ILE A 122 10.37 -11.20 15.97
C ILE A 122 10.88 -10.04 16.82
N GLN A 123 11.74 -10.34 17.78
CA GLN A 123 12.44 -9.33 18.58
C GLN A 123 13.54 -8.66 17.74
N PRO A 124 13.67 -7.32 17.78
CA PRO A 124 14.77 -6.62 17.10
C PRO A 124 16.16 -7.16 17.42
N ILE A 125 16.41 -7.61 18.67
CA ILE A 125 17.70 -8.19 19.07
C ILE A 125 18.04 -9.46 18.26
N LYS A 126 17.05 -10.32 17.98
CA LYS A 126 17.26 -11.54 17.19
C LYS A 126 17.56 -11.22 15.73
N VAL A 127 16.97 -10.16 15.19
CA VAL A 127 17.31 -9.69 13.84
C VAL A 127 18.75 -9.14 13.81
N LYS A 128 19.18 -8.42 14.85
CA LYS A 128 20.60 -8.00 14.97
C LYS A 128 21.55 -9.20 15.05
N GLU A 129 21.16 -10.27 15.72
CA GLU A 129 21.91 -11.53 15.81
C GLU A 129 21.91 -12.35 14.50
N GLY A 130 21.25 -11.87 13.44
CA GLY A 130 21.28 -12.51 12.13
C GLY A 130 20.09 -13.42 11.81
N GLU A 131 19.04 -13.45 12.65
CA GLU A 131 17.84 -14.23 12.35
C GLU A 131 17.22 -13.74 11.03
N LYS A 132 16.84 -14.71 10.19
CA LYS A 132 16.27 -14.48 8.85
C LYS A 132 14.79 -14.83 8.83
N CYS A 133 14.12 -14.45 7.75
CA CYS A 133 12.73 -14.80 7.51
C CYS A 133 12.53 -16.33 7.56
N PRO A 134 11.67 -16.86 8.46
CA PRO A 134 11.43 -18.30 8.51
C PRO A 134 10.65 -18.78 7.28
N LYS A 135 9.80 -17.93 6.69
CA LYS A 135 9.01 -18.27 5.48
C LYS A 135 9.91 -18.50 4.26
N CYS A 136 11.01 -17.76 4.13
CA CYS A 136 11.98 -17.96 3.05
C CYS A 136 12.71 -19.31 3.10
N LYS A 137 12.73 -20.00 4.25
CA LYS A 137 13.32 -21.34 4.36
C LYS A 137 12.44 -22.42 3.73
N TRP A 138 11.15 -22.16 3.60
CA TRP A 138 10.20 -23.10 3.02
C TRP A 138 10.11 -22.86 1.51
N HIS A 139 10.16 -23.95 0.74
CA HIS A 139 9.87 -23.91 -0.70
C HIS A 139 8.36 -23.76 -0.88
N MET A 140 7.85 -22.53 -0.79
CA MET A 140 6.46 -22.23 -1.12
C MET A 140 6.27 -22.27 -2.64
N LYS A 141 5.20 -22.93 -3.08
CA LYS A 141 4.83 -23.00 -4.49
C LYS A 141 4.15 -21.69 -4.87
N GLU A 142 4.79 -20.92 -5.73
CA GLU A 142 4.25 -19.69 -6.32
C GLU A 142 4.21 -19.80 -7.86
N SER A 143 3.33 -19.02 -8.50
CA SER A 143 3.28 -18.94 -9.96
C SER A 143 4.51 -18.19 -10.49
N ASN A 144 4.89 -18.44 -11.74
CA ASN A 144 6.02 -17.72 -12.36
C ASN A 144 5.80 -16.21 -12.37
N GLY A 145 4.58 -15.74 -12.66
CA GLY A 145 4.27 -14.30 -12.62
C GLY A 145 4.38 -13.71 -11.22
N ALA A 146 3.84 -14.37 -10.19
CA ALA A 146 3.99 -13.89 -8.81
C ALA A 146 5.46 -13.90 -8.34
N LYS A 147 6.25 -14.90 -8.77
CA LYS A 147 7.68 -14.96 -8.54
C LYS A 147 8.42 -13.80 -9.22
N PHE A 148 8.07 -13.52 -10.47
CA PHE A 148 8.62 -12.40 -11.23
C PHE A 148 8.36 -11.07 -10.52
N ILE A 149 7.10 -10.79 -10.12
CA ILE A 149 6.74 -9.58 -9.37
C ILE A 149 7.52 -9.49 -8.06
N THR A 150 7.63 -10.60 -7.31
CA THR A 150 8.41 -10.67 -6.06
C THR A 150 9.87 -10.27 -6.30
N ASN A 151 10.51 -10.84 -7.32
CA ASN A 151 11.90 -10.58 -7.65
C ASN A 151 12.09 -9.12 -8.10
N LEU A 152 11.25 -8.63 -9.01
CA LEU A 152 11.30 -7.26 -9.50
C LEU A 152 11.22 -6.24 -8.36
N LEU A 153 10.23 -6.36 -7.48
CA LEU A 153 10.09 -5.44 -6.34
C LEU A 153 11.28 -5.54 -5.37
N SER A 154 11.83 -6.75 -5.18
CA SER A 154 13.02 -6.97 -4.35
C SER A 154 14.27 -6.32 -4.94
N GLU A 155 14.49 -6.48 -6.24
CA GLU A 155 15.64 -5.92 -6.99
C GLU A 155 15.60 -4.39 -7.02
N LEU A 156 14.40 -3.82 -7.09
CA LEU A 156 14.17 -2.38 -6.99
C LEU A 156 14.24 -1.84 -5.55
N ASN A 157 14.50 -2.70 -4.57
CA ASN A 157 14.50 -2.36 -3.14
C ASN A 157 13.20 -1.68 -2.67
N ILE A 158 12.07 -2.10 -3.24
CA ILE A 158 10.75 -1.59 -2.90
C ILE A 158 10.20 -2.45 -1.76
N MET A 159 9.71 -1.81 -0.69
CA MET A 159 9.06 -2.52 0.40
C MET A 159 7.64 -2.93 -0.01
N PHE A 160 7.29 -4.20 0.17
CA PHE A 160 5.94 -4.71 -0.06
C PHE A 160 5.59 -5.83 0.91
N ILE A 161 4.31 -6.14 1.05
CA ILE A 161 3.80 -7.30 1.79
C ILE A 161 3.08 -8.22 0.82
N LYS A 162 3.43 -9.51 0.84
CA LYS A 162 2.68 -10.55 0.14
C LYS A 162 1.48 -11.00 0.96
N GLU A 163 0.37 -11.29 0.28
CA GLU A 163 -0.84 -11.88 0.86
C GLU A 163 -1.36 -11.09 2.07
N LEU A 164 -1.45 -9.76 1.94
CA LEU A 164 -1.92 -8.90 3.02
C LEU A 164 -3.39 -9.22 3.33
N GLN A 165 -3.64 -9.74 4.52
CA GLN A 165 -5.00 -10.06 4.97
C GLN A 165 -5.86 -8.80 5.09
N MET A 166 -7.00 -8.77 4.40
CA MET A 166 -7.91 -7.63 4.32
C MET A 166 -8.46 -7.19 5.67
N LYS A 167 -8.56 -8.10 6.66
CA LYS A 167 -8.91 -7.75 8.05
C LYS A 167 -7.96 -6.74 8.69
N ARG A 168 -6.70 -6.66 8.24
CA ARG A 168 -5.75 -5.64 8.71
C ARG A 168 -6.09 -4.23 8.21
N LEU A 169 -6.86 -4.15 7.13
CA LEU A 169 -7.37 -2.91 6.58
C LEU A 169 -8.78 -2.59 7.09
N GLY A 170 -9.40 -3.50 7.85
CA GLY A 170 -10.73 -3.31 8.46
C GLY A 170 -11.88 -4.03 7.74
N LEU A 171 -11.62 -4.83 6.70
CA LEU A 171 -12.64 -5.67 6.08
C LEU A 171 -12.68 -7.05 6.76
N GLU A 172 -13.78 -7.38 7.42
CA GLU A 172 -14.01 -8.71 8.00
C GLU A 172 -14.19 -9.78 6.91
N SER A 173 -13.08 -10.21 6.33
CA SER A 173 -13.01 -11.26 5.32
C SER A 173 -11.69 -12.02 5.43
N GLU A 174 -11.67 -13.23 4.89
CA GLU A 174 -10.46 -14.04 4.76
C GLU A 174 -9.64 -13.71 3.50
N TYR A 175 -10.07 -12.70 2.73
CA TYR A 175 -9.39 -12.33 1.51
C TYR A 175 -8.01 -11.74 1.81
N CYS A 176 -7.07 -12.01 0.90
CA CYS A 176 -5.75 -11.42 0.90
C CYS A 176 -5.55 -10.59 -0.36
N LEU A 177 -4.69 -9.58 -0.25
CA LEU A 177 -4.16 -8.83 -1.38
C LEU A 177 -2.81 -9.41 -1.78
N ASP A 178 -2.57 -9.64 -3.06
CA ASP A 178 -1.40 -10.42 -3.50
C ASP A 178 -0.09 -9.70 -3.15
N PHE A 179 0.03 -8.42 -3.54
CA PHE A 179 1.17 -7.57 -3.21
C PHE A 179 0.70 -6.19 -2.78
N THR A 180 0.94 -5.83 -1.53
CA THR A 180 0.68 -4.46 -1.04
C THR A 180 1.99 -3.70 -0.95
N VAL A 181 2.16 -2.69 -1.79
CA VAL A 181 3.36 -1.86 -1.82
C VAL A 181 3.31 -0.86 -0.68
N ILE A 182 4.40 -0.77 0.08
CA ILE A 182 4.52 0.01 1.30
C ILE A 182 5.57 1.10 1.12
N LYS A 183 5.21 2.33 1.48
CA LYS A 183 6.15 3.45 1.61
C LYS A 183 5.99 4.07 2.98
N ASN A 184 7.10 4.18 3.72
CA ASN A 184 7.09 4.74 5.07
C ASN A 184 6.00 4.09 5.93
N ASN A 185 5.96 2.76 6.03
CA ASN A 185 4.94 2.01 6.79
C ASN A 185 3.47 2.22 6.38
N HIS A 186 3.21 2.86 5.23
CA HIS A 186 1.86 3.04 4.69
C HIS A 186 1.70 2.28 3.37
N ALA A 187 0.56 1.60 3.22
CA ALA A 187 0.17 1.04 1.93
C ALA A 187 -0.10 2.18 0.94
N VAL A 188 0.57 2.13 -0.22
CA VAL A 188 0.46 3.16 -1.27
C VAL A 188 -0.38 2.68 -2.45
N PHE A 189 -0.22 1.44 -2.87
CA PHE A 189 -1.06 0.77 -3.85
C PHE A 189 -0.92 -0.76 -3.73
N VAL A 190 -1.76 -1.47 -4.46
CA VAL A 190 -1.83 -2.93 -4.47
C VAL A 190 -1.65 -3.44 -5.89
N ILE A 191 -0.97 -4.56 -6.04
CA ILE A 191 -0.91 -5.32 -7.29
C ILE A 191 -1.60 -6.66 -7.04
N GLU A 192 -2.61 -6.99 -7.85
CA GLU A 192 -3.30 -8.28 -7.89
C GLU A 192 -2.88 -9.02 -9.16
N PHE A 193 -2.29 -10.22 -9.03
CA PHE A 193 -1.86 -11.03 -10.17
C PHE A 193 -2.92 -12.09 -10.49
N ASN A 194 -3.72 -11.82 -11.52
CA ASN A 194 -4.91 -12.59 -11.83
C ASN A 194 -4.61 -13.74 -12.82
N GLY A 195 -4.64 -14.97 -12.32
CA GLY A 195 -4.60 -16.20 -13.12
C GLY A 195 -5.78 -16.37 -14.10
N ILE A 196 -5.68 -17.33 -15.04
CA ILE A 196 -6.72 -17.62 -16.03
C ILE A 196 -8.11 -17.90 -15.42
N GLN A 197 -8.15 -18.41 -14.19
CA GLN A 197 -9.36 -18.67 -13.42
C GLN A 197 -10.20 -17.42 -13.10
N HIS A 198 -9.61 -16.22 -13.18
CA HIS A 198 -10.34 -14.95 -13.01
C HIS A 198 -11.08 -14.55 -14.28
N TYR A 199 -10.66 -15.07 -15.44
CA TYR A 199 -11.20 -14.73 -16.75
C TYR A 199 -12.15 -15.78 -17.28
N LYS A 200 -11.89 -17.07 -17.01
CA LYS A 200 -12.70 -18.20 -17.50
C LYS A 200 -13.03 -19.21 -16.40
N PRO A 201 -14.20 -19.84 -16.45
CA PRO A 201 -14.54 -20.92 -15.52
C PRO A 201 -13.66 -22.15 -15.79
N ILE A 202 -12.97 -22.62 -14.76
CA ILE A 202 -12.17 -23.86 -14.82
C ILE A 202 -12.98 -24.98 -14.17
N ARG A 203 -13.30 -26.01 -14.96
CA ARG A 203 -14.04 -27.20 -14.50
C ARG A 203 -13.06 -28.20 -13.88
N ASN A 204 -12.78 -28.04 -12.59
CA ASN A 204 -12.17 -29.06 -11.73
C ASN A 204 -12.70 -28.90 -10.29
N GLU A 205 -12.45 -29.88 -9.43
CA GLU A 205 -12.95 -29.89 -8.04
C GLU A 205 -12.46 -28.68 -7.24
N PHE A 206 -11.22 -28.25 -7.46
CA PHE A 206 -10.62 -27.10 -6.78
C PHE A 206 -11.28 -25.76 -7.15
N PHE A 207 -11.72 -25.59 -8.40
CA PHE A 207 -12.20 -24.31 -8.92
C PHE A 207 -13.71 -24.23 -9.13
N GLY A 208 -14.44 -25.33 -8.95
CA GLY A 208 -15.91 -25.34 -8.86
C GLY A 208 -16.63 -24.86 -10.12
N GLY A 209 -15.98 -24.93 -11.30
CA GLY A 209 -16.58 -24.58 -12.58
C GLY A 209 -17.16 -23.17 -12.63
N TYR A 210 -18.40 -23.05 -13.11
CA TYR A 210 -19.08 -21.78 -13.30
C TYR A 210 -19.50 -21.12 -11.98
N GLU A 211 -19.91 -21.89 -10.97
CA GLU A 211 -20.26 -21.34 -9.66
C GLU A 211 -19.04 -20.78 -8.94
N GLY A 212 -17.93 -21.53 -8.91
CA GLY A 212 -16.67 -21.06 -8.34
C GLY A 212 -16.12 -19.83 -9.08
N TYR A 213 -16.31 -19.76 -10.40
CA TYR A 213 -16.01 -18.55 -11.18
C TYR A 213 -16.86 -17.34 -10.76
N ARG A 214 -18.19 -17.49 -10.61
CA ARG A 214 -19.06 -16.40 -10.12
C ARG A 214 -18.68 -15.94 -8.71
N LYS A 215 -18.37 -16.87 -7.80
CA LYS A 215 -17.90 -16.56 -6.45
C LYS A 215 -16.60 -15.75 -6.49
N ARG A 216 -15.60 -16.17 -7.26
CA ARG A 216 -14.33 -15.43 -7.45
C ARG A 216 -14.56 -14.02 -7.98
N LYS A 217 -15.35 -13.86 -9.05
CA LYS A 217 -15.69 -12.52 -9.57
C LYS A 217 -16.32 -11.60 -8.53
N ARG A 218 -17.21 -12.15 -7.69
CA ARG A 218 -17.82 -11.39 -6.58
C ARG A 218 -16.79 -11.01 -5.53
N SER A 219 -15.93 -11.94 -5.12
CA SER A 219 -14.85 -11.69 -4.17
C SER A 219 -13.88 -10.63 -4.68
N ASP A 220 -13.43 -10.72 -5.94
CA ASP A 220 -12.50 -9.75 -6.52
C ASP A 220 -13.14 -8.37 -6.65
N LYS A 221 -14.43 -8.29 -6.99
CA LYS A 221 -15.17 -7.04 -6.98
C LYS A 221 -15.20 -6.44 -5.57
N ASN A 222 -15.57 -7.22 -4.56
CA ASN A 222 -15.61 -6.74 -3.17
C ASN A 222 -14.23 -6.27 -2.67
N LYS A 223 -13.16 -7.00 -3.01
CA LYS A 223 -11.78 -6.60 -2.71
C LYS A 223 -11.47 -5.24 -3.33
N ARG A 224 -11.68 -5.10 -4.64
CA ARG A 224 -11.43 -3.85 -5.36
C ARG A 224 -12.26 -2.70 -4.82
N ASP A 225 -13.56 -2.88 -4.68
CA ASP A 225 -14.47 -1.85 -4.17
C ASP A 225 -14.02 -1.38 -2.78
N PHE A 226 -13.60 -2.29 -1.90
CA PHE A 226 -13.06 -1.96 -0.58
C PHE A 226 -11.74 -1.17 -0.66
N CYS A 227 -10.78 -1.61 -1.48
CA CYS A 227 -9.51 -0.91 -1.63
C CYS A 227 -9.75 0.50 -2.18
N TRP A 228 -10.56 0.63 -3.23
CA TRP A 228 -10.91 1.93 -3.81
C TRP A 228 -11.69 2.84 -2.86
N SER A 229 -12.62 2.30 -2.05
CA SER A 229 -13.34 3.11 -1.05
C SER A 229 -12.40 3.68 0.01
N ASN A 230 -11.31 2.97 0.32
CA ASN A 230 -10.26 3.42 1.24
C ASN A 230 -9.11 4.18 0.53
N ALA A 231 -9.27 4.50 -0.76
CA ALA A 231 -8.24 5.03 -1.66
C ALA A 231 -6.88 4.35 -1.55
N LEU A 232 -6.94 3.03 -1.59
CA LEU A 232 -5.80 2.18 -1.89
C LEU A 232 -5.96 1.72 -3.35
N PRO A 233 -5.26 2.33 -4.32
CA PRO A 233 -5.35 1.94 -5.71
C PRO A 233 -4.96 0.49 -5.92
N VAL A 234 -5.68 -0.19 -6.81
CA VAL A 234 -5.42 -1.60 -7.17
C VAL A 234 -5.06 -1.67 -8.64
N ILE A 235 -3.94 -2.32 -8.93
CA ILE A 235 -3.44 -2.64 -10.26
C ILE A 235 -3.71 -4.12 -10.49
N ASP A 236 -4.54 -4.44 -11.48
CA ASP A 236 -4.76 -5.82 -11.90
C ASP A 236 -3.75 -6.17 -13.00
N ILE A 237 -2.91 -7.18 -12.77
CA ILE A 237 -1.98 -7.74 -13.77
C ILE A 237 -2.52 -9.11 -14.22
N PRO A 238 -3.01 -9.24 -15.47
CA PRO A 238 -3.42 -10.52 -16.03
C PRO A 238 -2.25 -11.49 -16.22
N TYR A 239 -2.51 -12.79 -16.02
CA TYR A 239 -1.54 -13.87 -16.29
C TYR A 239 -1.01 -13.93 -17.74
N ALA A 240 -1.66 -13.23 -18.67
CA ALA A 240 -1.31 -13.21 -20.08
C ALA A 240 -0.27 -12.14 -20.40
N GLU A 241 0.04 -11.23 -19.46
CA GLU A 241 1.11 -10.25 -19.65
C GLU A 241 2.48 -10.91 -19.65
N THR A 242 3.38 -10.42 -20.52
CA THR A 242 4.79 -10.85 -20.52
C THR A 242 5.55 -10.22 -19.35
N GLU A 243 6.73 -10.74 -19.05
CA GLU A 243 7.60 -10.18 -18.00
C GLU A 243 7.95 -8.72 -18.27
N GLU A 244 8.16 -8.34 -19.52
CA GLU A 244 8.40 -6.96 -19.93
C GLU A 244 7.19 -6.06 -19.67
N GLN A 245 5.97 -6.50 -20.03
CA GLN A 245 4.74 -5.74 -19.80
C GLN A 245 4.45 -5.55 -18.31
N MET A 246 4.64 -6.62 -17.52
CA MET A 246 4.51 -6.57 -16.07
C MET A 246 5.50 -5.57 -15.48
N LYS A 247 6.76 -5.61 -15.94
CA LYS A 247 7.81 -4.69 -15.49
C LYS A 247 7.48 -3.24 -15.79
N GLU A 248 7.13 -2.93 -17.04
CA GLU A 248 6.77 -1.57 -17.45
C GLU A 248 5.62 -1.00 -16.62
N THR A 249 4.57 -1.81 -16.42
CA THR A 249 3.42 -1.43 -15.60
C THR A 249 3.84 -1.15 -14.16
N ILE A 250 4.55 -2.09 -13.53
CA ILE A 250 4.96 -1.95 -12.12
C ILE A 250 5.87 -0.73 -11.95
N GLU A 251 6.88 -0.55 -12.82
CA GLU A 251 7.79 0.60 -12.75
C GLU A 251 7.05 1.93 -12.94
N HIS A 252 6.08 2.00 -13.86
CA HIS A 252 5.25 3.18 -14.06
C HIS A 252 4.55 3.62 -12.77
N PHE A 253 3.86 2.68 -12.10
CA PHE A 253 3.19 2.98 -10.83
C PHE A 253 4.19 3.29 -9.73
N CYS A 254 5.34 2.60 -9.67
CA CYS A 254 6.38 2.91 -8.69
C CYS A 254 6.90 4.35 -8.85
N ARG A 255 7.14 4.81 -10.08
CA ARG A 255 7.50 6.21 -10.38
C ARG A 255 6.39 7.18 -10.00
N MET A 256 5.13 6.87 -10.31
CA MET A 256 3.96 7.69 -9.96
C MET A 256 3.83 7.90 -8.43
N PHE A 257 4.24 6.92 -7.62
CA PHE A 257 4.27 7.01 -6.15
C PHE A 257 5.64 7.41 -5.57
N TYR A 258 6.57 7.87 -6.42
CA TYR A 258 7.91 8.33 -6.06
C TYR A 258 8.73 7.26 -5.31
N LEU A 259 8.57 5.99 -5.68
CA LEU A 259 9.37 4.87 -5.19
C LEU A 259 10.64 4.65 -6.01
N LEU A 260 10.65 5.19 -7.24
CA LEU A 260 11.76 5.21 -8.17
C LEU A 260 11.96 6.64 -8.66
N ASP A 261 13.20 6.99 -8.98
CA ASP A 261 13.59 8.27 -9.59
C ASP A 261 13.22 8.31 -11.08
#